data_AF-A0A9F2QYT8-F1
#
_entry.id   AF-A0A9F2QYT8-F1
#
_cell.length_a   1.000
_cell.length_b   1.000
_cell.length_c   1.000
_cell.angle_alpha   90.00
_cell.angle_beta   90.00
_cell.angle_gamma   90.00
#
_symmetry.space_group_name_H-M   'P 1'
#
loop_
_entity.id
_entity.type
_entity.pdbx_description
1 polymer ?
#
loop_
_entity_poly.entity_id
_entity_poly.type
_entity_poly.pdbx_seq_one_letter_code
_entity_poly.pdbx_strand_id
1 'polypeptide(L)'
;MGCALSSSGDAGDPTASEERKCSAPGLAEDGKDANSGEVAGAFPLSEAQKELIRESWKILHKNITRVGIIVFIRLFETHPECKDVFFLFRDIDDLQQLKMNKELQAHGLRVMSFIEKSVARLDQEGKLEVLAFELGRSHFRYKAPPNYYEYIGIQFIQAVQPILKEDWTLEVEKAWKSLFKYLVAVMRRGFYDEGQRLGASPSLPPQTAVVKSTPEKV
;
A
#
# COMPACT_ATOMS: atom_id res chain seq x y z
N MET A 1 18.34 11.05 53.37
CA MET A 1 17.92 10.67 54.74
C MET A 1 16.99 11.79 55.20
N GLY A 2 15.68 11.69 55.07
CA GLY A 2 14.82 10.67 55.66
C GLY A 2 14.30 11.23 56.99
N CYS A 3 13.01 11.61 57.04
CA CYS A 3 12.08 11.29 58.12
C CYS A 3 10.76 12.05 57.94
N ALA A 4 9.69 11.32 58.20
CA ALA A 4 8.29 11.65 58.01
C ALA A 4 7.59 11.83 59.38
N LEU A 5 6.26 12.07 59.29
CA LEU A 5 5.20 11.87 60.31
C LEU A 5 4.96 13.06 61.27
N SER A 6 3.74 13.47 61.65
CA SER A 6 2.37 13.04 61.34
C SER A 6 1.32 13.98 61.98
N SER A 7 0.05 13.80 61.59
CA SER A 7 -1.23 14.00 62.34
C SER A 7 -2.01 15.30 62.08
N SER A 8 -3.35 15.36 61.94
CA SER A 8 -4.47 14.44 61.67
C SER A 8 -5.72 15.33 61.46
N GLY A 9 -6.73 14.88 60.71
CA GLY A 9 -8.04 15.53 60.62
C GLY A 9 -9.01 14.72 59.76
N ASP A 10 -9.99 14.10 60.41
CA ASP A 10 -10.91 13.06 59.93
C ASP A 10 -12.28 13.61 59.45
N ALA A 11 -13.02 12.72 58.76
CA ALA A 11 -14.48 12.59 58.65
C ALA A 11 -15.20 13.11 57.39
N GLY A 12 -15.76 12.15 56.63
CA GLY A 12 -17.12 12.28 56.06
C GLY A 12 -17.33 11.82 54.60
N ASP A 13 -17.54 10.53 54.38
CA ASP A 13 -18.36 9.93 53.29
C ASP A 13 -19.55 9.23 54.00
N PRO A 14 -20.79 9.10 53.44
CA PRO A 14 -21.07 7.98 52.53
C PRO A 14 -22.21 8.20 51.48
N THR A 15 -21.99 7.64 50.28
CA THR A 15 -22.89 6.72 49.53
C THR A 15 -24.32 7.14 49.11
N ALA A 16 -24.66 6.89 47.83
CA ALA A 16 -25.66 5.87 47.45
C ALA A 16 -25.79 5.70 45.92
N SER A 17 -25.67 4.43 45.52
CA SER A 17 -25.95 3.79 44.23
C SER A 17 -27.45 3.69 43.94
N GLU A 18 -27.85 3.59 42.66
CA GLU A 18 -28.92 2.65 42.25
C GLU A 18 -28.95 2.36 40.75
N GLU A 19 -29.30 1.10 40.47
CA GLU A 19 -29.24 0.35 39.21
C GLU A 19 -30.46 0.58 38.32
N ARG A 20 -30.36 0.25 37.01
CA ARG A 20 -31.51 -0.23 36.23
C ARG A 20 -31.09 -1.14 35.08
N LYS A 21 -31.73 -2.31 35.02
CA LYS A 21 -31.56 -3.41 34.08
C LYS A 21 -32.83 -3.59 33.23
N CYS A 22 -32.61 -3.98 31.97
CA CYS A 22 -33.31 -5.03 31.20
C CYS A 22 -34.09 -4.64 29.92
N SER A 23 -33.76 -5.42 28.88
CA SER A 23 -34.63 -6.02 27.84
C SER A 23 -34.38 -5.57 26.40
N ALA A 24 -33.96 -6.55 25.59
CA ALA A 24 -33.94 -6.54 24.13
C ALA A 24 -35.35 -6.68 23.53
N PRO A 25 -35.48 -6.47 22.23
CA PRO A 25 -35.78 -7.61 21.36
C PRO A 25 -34.91 -7.62 20.09
N GLY A 26 -34.67 -8.83 19.57
CA GLY A 26 -34.05 -9.04 18.26
C GLY A 26 -35.09 -9.13 17.14
N LEU A 27 -34.63 -8.98 15.90
CA LEU A 27 -34.84 -9.92 14.78
C LEU A 27 -34.16 -9.36 13.52
N ALA A 28 -33.72 -10.30 12.70
CA ALA A 28 -33.02 -10.13 11.44
C ALA A 28 -33.85 -9.40 10.38
N GLU A 29 -33.18 -8.91 9.33
CA GLU A 29 -33.41 -9.16 7.89
C GLU A 29 -32.36 -8.31 7.15
N ASP A 30 -31.35 -8.91 6.52
CA ASP A 30 -31.32 -9.50 5.17
C ASP A 30 -30.62 -8.56 4.19
N GLY A 31 -29.70 -9.12 3.42
CA GLY A 31 -28.78 -8.37 2.60
C GLY A 31 -29.43 -7.78 1.36
N LYS A 32 -28.81 -6.73 0.83
CA LYS A 32 -28.71 -6.61 -0.62
C LYS A 32 -27.52 -5.78 -1.02
N ASP A 33 -26.71 -6.42 -1.86
CA ASP A 33 -25.63 -5.86 -2.63
C ASP A 33 -26.01 -4.54 -3.29
N ALA A 34 -25.17 -3.54 -3.07
CA ALA A 34 -25.09 -2.37 -3.92
C ALA A 34 -23.63 -2.06 -4.17
N ASN A 35 -23.06 -2.80 -5.12
CA ASN A 35 -22.24 -2.26 -6.20
C ASN A 35 -21.44 -1.00 -5.82
N SER A 36 -20.32 -1.17 -5.10
CA SER A 36 -19.23 -0.20 -5.16
C SER A 36 -18.49 -0.38 -6.48
N GLY A 37 -19.17 0.03 -7.56
CA GLY A 37 -18.45 0.58 -8.70
C GLY A 37 -17.56 1.67 -8.14
N GLU A 38 -16.25 1.45 -8.19
CA GLU A 38 -15.24 2.40 -7.73
C GLU A 38 -15.33 3.61 -8.67
N VAL A 39 -16.23 4.54 -8.31
CA VAL A 39 -16.35 5.85 -8.93
C VAL A 39 -14.97 6.48 -8.81
N ALA A 40 -14.39 6.88 -9.94
CA ALA A 40 -13.16 7.65 -9.99
C ALA A 40 -13.37 8.94 -9.18
N GLY A 41 -13.00 8.87 -7.90
CA GLY A 41 -13.08 9.98 -6.97
C GLY A 41 -11.98 10.99 -7.28
N ALA A 42 -12.26 12.25 -6.94
CA ALA A 42 -11.32 13.35 -7.01
C ALA A 42 -9.93 12.99 -6.47
N PHE A 43 -8.89 13.64 -7.00
CA PHE A 43 -7.51 13.46 -6.57
C PHE A 43 -7.38 13.37 -5.04
N PRO A 44 -6.81 12.29 -4.48
CA PRO A 44 -6.94 12.01 -3.05
C PRO A 44 -5.93 12.75 -2.17
N LEU A 45 -5.26 13.78 -2.70
CA LEU A 45 -4.21 14.52 -1.98
C LEU A 45 -4.60 15.97 -1.78
N SER A 46 -4.60 16.41 -0.52
CA SER A 46 -4.69 17.84 -0.19
C SER A 46 -3.41 18.59 -0.56
N GLU A 47 -3.47 19.92 -0.69
CA GLU A 47 -2.28 20.75 -0.94
C GLU A 47 -1.17 20.53 0.10
N ALA A 48 -1.54 20.38 1.37
CA ALA A 48 -0.58 20.06 2.43
C ALA A 48 0.11 18.70 2.21
N GLN A 49 -0.64 17.67 1.79
CA GLN A 49 -0.05 16.35 1.49
C GLN A 49 0.86 16.40 0.26
N LYS A 50 0.47 17.15 -0.78
CA LYS A 50 1.33 17.35 -1.95
C LYS A 50 2.65 17.99 -1.56
N GLU A 51 2.62 18.98 -0.68
CA GLU A 51 3.84 19.65 -0.22
C GLU A 51 4.74 18.73 0.60
N LEU A 52 4.18 17.94 1.51
CA LEU A 52 4.92 16.91 2.25
C LEU A 52 5.62 15.92 1.30
N ILE A 53 4.95 15.52 0.22
CA ILE A 53 5.52 14.65 -0.81
C ILE A 53 6.67 15.36 -1.54
N ARG A 54 6.49 16.62 -1.95
CA ARG A 54 7.55 17.38 -2.64
C ARG A 54 8.79 17.57 -1.77
N GLU A 55 8.61 17.99 -0.52
CA GLU A 55 9.74 18.23 0.39
C GLU A 55 10.49 16.95 0.72
N SER A 56 9.78 15.88 1.09
CA SER A 56 10.41 14.59 1.34
C SER A 56 11.10 14.04 0.08
N TRP A 57 10.51 14.23 -1.10
CA TRP A 57 11.11 13.80 -2.37
C TRP A 57 12.46 14.47 -2.64
N LYS A 58 12.66 15.76 -2.30
CA LYS A 58 13.96 16.45 -2.47
C LYS A 58 15.10 15.74 -1.72
N ILE A 59 14.80 15.13 -0.57
CA ILE A 59 15.76 14.38 0.24
C ILE A 59 16.01 13.01 -0.41
N LEU A 60 14.93 12.30 -0.78
CA LEU A 60 14.99 10.98 -1.39
C LEU A 60 15.72 10.96 -2.73
N HIS A 61 15.54 12.01 -3.54
CA HIS A 61 16.15 12.14 -4.85
C HIS A 61 17.68 12.06 -4.81
N LYS A 62 18.32 12.52 -3.72
CA LYS A 62 19.78 12.41 -3.54
C LYS A 62 20.29 10.96 -3.49
N ASN A 63 19.41 10.01 -3.19
CA ASN A 63 19.74 8.59 -3.05
C ASN A 63 18.91 7.71 -3.99
N ILE A 64 18.37 8.27 -5.08
CA ILE A 64 17.30 7.65 -5.89
C ILE A 64 17.64 6.24 -6.40
N THR A 65 18.87 6.03 -6.88
CA THR A 65 19.36 4.71 -7.33
C THR A 65 19.35 3.71 -6.20
N ARG A 66 19.85 4.10 -5.02
CA ARG A 66 19.90 3.24 -3.83
C ARG A 66 18.50 2.90 -3.35
N VAL A 67 17.58 3.86 -3.32
CA VAL A 67 16.18 3.61 -2.94
C VAL A 67 15.54 2.59 -3.88
N GLY A 68 15.69 2.78 -5.20
CA GLY A 68 15.13 1.85 -6.19
C GLY A 68 15.61 0.41 -5.99
N ILE A 69 16.91 0.20 -5.74
CA ILE A 69 17.47 -1.12 -5.45
C ILE A 69 16.88 -1.69 -4.15
N ILE A 70 16.84 -0.91 -3.07
CA ILE A 70 16.32 -1.37 -1.77
C ILE A 70 14.86 -1.82 -1.90
N VAL A 71 14.03 -1.06 -2.64
CA VAL A 71 12.62 -1.41 -2.86
C VAL A 71 12.47 -2.80 -3.46
N PHE A 72 13.22 -3.12 -4.52
CA PHE A 72 13.10 -4.42 -5.18
C PHE A 72 13.72 -5.57 -4.39
N ILE A 73 14.82 -5.33 -3.69
CA ILE A 73 15.39 -6.37 -2.83
C ILE A 73 14.41 -6.75 -1.73
N ARG A 74 13.82 -5.76 -1.05
CA ARG A 74 12.81 -6.02 -0.02
C ARG A 74 11.55 -6.68 -0.60
N LEU A 75 11.16 -6.30 -1.81
CA LEU A 75 10.06 -6.96 -2.51
C LEU A 75 10.34 -8.44 -2.67
N PHE A 76 11.49 -8.83 -3.22
CA PHE A 76 11.81 -10.24 -3.46
C PHE A 76 12.12 -11.02 -2.17
N GLU A 77 12.56 -10.35 -1.10
CA GLU A 77 12.68 -10.95 0.23
C GLU A 77 11.32 -11.33 0.83
N THR A 78 10.28 -10.52 0.60
CA THR A 78 8.96 -10.68 1.22
C THR A 78 7.94 -11.37 0.32
N HIS A 79 8.10 -11.24 -1.00
CA HIS A 79 7.20 -11.69 -2.05
C HIS A 79 8.03 -12.27 -3.22
N PRO A 80 8.71 -13.41 -3.02
CA PRO A 80 9.61 -13.99 -4.01
C PRO A 80 8.92 -14.29 -5.36
N GLU A 81 7.62 -14.56 -5.36
CA GLU A 81 6.81 -14.77 -6.58
C GLU A 81 6.81 -13.54 -7.51
N CYS A 82 7.05 -12.33 -6.99
CA CYS A 82 7.18 -11.14 -7.81
C CYS A 82 8.41 -11.19 -8.75
N LYS A 83 9.37 -12.08 -8.48
CA LYS A 83 10.58 -12.25 -9.30
C LYS A 83 10.29 -12.96 -10.63
N ASP A 84 9.22 -13.74 -10.73
CA ASP A 84 8.91 -14.61 -11.88
C ASP A 84 8.73 -13.86 -13.20
N VAL A 85 8.26 -12.61 -13.14
CA VAL A 85 8.05 -11.76 -14.32
C VAL A 85 9.34 -11.12 -14.84
N PHE A 86 10.46 -11.25 -14.11
CA PHE A 86 11.76 -10.66 -14.45
C PHE A 86 12.71 -11.69 -15.08
N PHE A 87 12.38 -12.13 -16.29
CA PHE A 87 13.12 -13.19 -17.01
C PHE A 87 14.64 -13.01 -17.09
N LEU A 88 15.16 -11.78 -17.07
CA LEU A 88 16.60 -11.49 -17.18
C LEU A 88 17.40 -11.80 -15.91
N PHE A 89 16.75 -11.91 -14.76
CA PHE A 89 17.44 -12.13 -13.48
C PHE A 89 16.66 -13.00 -12.48
N ARG A 90 15.57 -13.62 -12.92
CA ARG A 90 14.72 -14.43 -12.03
C ARG A 90 15.43 -15.63 -11.42
N ASP A 91 16.46 -16.16 -12.08
CA ASP A 91 17.21 -17.33 -11.62
C ASP A 91 18.37 -16.96 -10.66
N ILE A 92 18.51 -15.68 -10.28
CA ILE A 92 19.48 -15.24 -9.29
C ILE A 92 18.82 -15.27 -7.91
N ASP A 93 19.20 -16.25 -7.08
CA ASP A 93 18.65 -16.41 -5.72
C ASP A 93 19.43 -15.63 -4.66
N ASP A 94 20.73 -15.39 -4.87
CA ASP A 94 21.51 -14.54 -3.98
C ASP A 94 21.14 -13.06 -4.19
N LEU A 95 20.44 -12.50 -3.21
CA LEU A 95 20.03 -11.10 -3.20
C LEU A 95 21.20 -10.12 -3.18
N GLN A 96 22.37 -10.49 -2.65
CA GLN A 96 23.56 -9.62 -2.69
C GLN A 96 24.11 -9.53 -4.12
N GLN A 97 24.17 -10.65 -4.83
CA GLN A 97 24.49 -10.66 -6.26
C GLN A 97 23.44 -9.88 -7.06
N LEU A 98 22.15 -10.08 -6.75
CA LEU A 98 21.04 -9.44 -7.44
C LEU A 98 21.08 -7.91 -7.31
N LYS A 99 21.48 -7.35 -6.16
CA LYS A 99 21.70 -5.90 -5.99
C LYS A 99 22.65 -5.31 -7.03
N MET A 100 23.66 -6.08 -7.43
CA MET A 100 24.69 -5.66 -8.38
C MET A 100 24.28 -5.94 -9.84
N ASN A 101 23.16 -6.61 -10.07
CA ASN A 101 22.66 -6.90 -11.40
C ASN A 101 22.21 -5.61 -12.12
N LYS A 102 22.75 -5.36 -13.32
CA LYS A 102 22.47 -4.13 -14.09
C LYS A 102 21.01 -4.00 -14.52
N GLU A 103 20.35 -5.11 -14.82
CA GLU A 103 18.94 -5.11 -15.22
C GLU A 103 18.02 -4.73 -14.06
N LEU A 104 18.32 -5.22 -12.86
CA LEU A 104 17.62 -4.79 -11.64
C LEU A 104 17.83 -3.30 -11.40
N GLN A 105 19.07 -2.82 -11.45
CA GLN A 105 19.38 -1.41 -11.21
C GLN A 105 18.66 -0.51 -12.23
N ALA A 106 18.69 -0.88 -13.51
CA ALA A 106 17.97 -0.17 -14.56
C ALA A 106 16.46 -0.17 -14.33
N HIS A 107 15.88 -1.29 -13.89
CA HIS A 107 14.47 -1.36 -13.56
C HIS A 107 14.09 -0.51 -12.32
N GLY A 108 14.91 -0.56 -11.27
CA GLY A 108 14.79 0.31 -10.10
C GLY A 108 14.77 1.80 -10.49
N LEU A 109 15.68 2.22 -11.37
CA LEU A 109 15.71 3.59 -11.89
C LEU A 109 14.45 3.96 -12.69
N ARG A 110 13.90 3.04 -13.49
CA ARG A 110 12.63 3.28 -14.22
C ARG A 110 11.46 3.53 -13.26
N VAL A 111 11.36 2.74 -12.19
CA VAL A 111 10.33 2.95 -11.16
C VAL A 111 10.52 4.29 -10.46
N MET A 112 11.74 4.62 -10.06
CA MET A 112 11.99 5.89 -9.39
C MET A 112 11.75 7.10 -10.31
N SER A 113 12.05 7.00 -11.60
CA SER A 113 11.71 8.03 -12.59
C SER A 113 10.20 8.18 -12.79
N PHE A 114 9.43 7.10 -12.71
CA PHE A 114 7.97 7.19 -12.71
C PHE A 114 7.44 7.91 -11.46
N ILE A 115 8.00 7.62 -10.29
CA ILE A 115 7.64 8.32 -9.04
C ILE A 115 8.01 9.81 -9.15
N GLU A 116 9.19 10.14 -9.67
CA GLU A 116 9.61 11.53 -9.93
C GLU A 116 8.60 12.28 -10.80
N LYS A 117 8.20 11.67 -11.93
CA LYS A 117 7.19 12.23 -12.83
C LYS A 117 5.84 12.38 -12.16
N SER A 118 5.52 11.50 -11.20
CA SER A 118 4.29 11.57 -10.42
C SER A 118 4.31 12.75 -9.46
N VAL A 119 5.42 12.95 -8.73
CA VAL A 119 5.63 14.11 -7.84
C VAL A 119 5.58 15.43 -8.63
N ALA A 120 6.19 15.48 -9.81
CA ALA A 120 6.16 16.66 -10.68
C ALA A 120 4.75 17.00 -11.25
N ARG A 121 3.78 16.07 -11.15
CA ARG A 121 2.43 16.19 -11.71
C ARG A 121 1.33 16.20 -10.66
N LEU A 122 1.66 16.42 -9.39
CA LEU A 122 0.68 16.47 -8.29
C LEU A 122 -0.41 17.54 -8.51
N ASP A 123 -0.13 18.61 -9.26
CA ASP A 123 -1.11 19.66 -9.61
C ASP A 123 -1.68 19.49 -11.03
N GLN A 124 -1.30 18.41 -11.71
CA GLN A 124 -1.70 18.11 -13.08
C GLN A 124 -2.37 16.74 -13.11
N GLU A 125 -3.43 16.58 -12.31
CA GLU A 125 -4.14 15.31 -12.09
C GLU A 125 -4.40 14.54 -13.38
N GLY A 126 -5.01 15.17 -14.39
CA GLY A 126 -5.30 14.49 -15.66
C GLY A 126 -4.05 13.95 -16.37
N LYS A 127 -2.90 14.65 -16.28
CA LYS A 127 -1.62 14.16 -16.85
C LYS A 127 -0.99 13.06 -16.00
N LEU A 128 -1.27 13.03 -14.70
CA LEU A 128 -0.83 11.98 -13.80
C LEU A 128 -1.67 10.71 -14.01
N GLU A 129 -2.99 10.86 -14.15
CA GLU A 129 -3.91 9.77 -14.44
C GLU A 129 -3.54 9.07 -15.75
N VAL A 130 -3.37 9.82 -16.85
CA VAL A 130 -2.94 9.25 -18.13
C VAL A 130 -1.60 8.51 -18.03
N LEU A 131 -0.64 9.07 -17.29
CA LEU A 131 0.67 8.45 -17.11
C LEU A 131 0.58 7.10 -16.38
N ALA A 132 -0.16 7.06 -15.26
CA ALA A 132 -0.34 5.84 -14.48
C ALA A 132 -1.19 4.80 -15.24
N PHE A 133 -2.20 5.25 -15.99
CA PHE A 133 -3.06 4.39 -16.78
C PHE A 133 -2.26 3.66 -17.87
N GLU A 134 -1.47 4.40 -18.66
CA GLU A 134 -0.62 3.80 -19.71
C GLU A 134 0.49 2.90 -19.12
N LEU A 135 0.98 3.20 -17.92
CA LEU A 135 1.88 2.30 -17.21
C LEU A 135 1.17 0.99 -16.85
N GLY A 136 -0.08 1.04 -16.40
CA GLY A 136 -0.93 -0.12 -16.16
C GLY A 136 -1.10 -0.99 -17.40
N ARG A 137 -1.42 -0.38 -18.55
CA ARG A 137 -1.52 -1.07 -19.84
C ARG A 137 -0.21 -1.76 -20.24
N SER A 138 0.93 -1.11 -19.99
CA SER A 138 2.25 -1.69 -20.24
C SER A 138 2.50 -2.93 -19.37
N HIS A 139 2.10 -2.90 -18.10
CA HIS A 139 2.27 -4.04 -17.19
C HIS A 139 1.40 -5.25 -17.55
N PHE A 140 0.25 -5.04 -18.19
CA PHE A 140 -0.52 -6.13 -18.79
C PHE A 140 0.32 -6.91 -19.80
N ARG A 141 1.01 -6.19 -20.70
CA ARG A 141 1.89 -6.79 -21.71
C ARG A 141 3.11 -7.47 -21.09
N TYR A 142 3.59 -6.98 -19.94
CA TYR A 142 4.66 -7.60 -19.17
C TYR A 142 4.21 -8.81 -18.34
N LYS A 143 2.91 -9.12 -18.31
CA LYS A 143 2.32 -10.17 -17.47
C LYS A 143 2.59 -9.97 -15.97
N ALA A 144 2.66 -8.71 -15.53
CA ALA A 144 2.85 -8.35 -14.13
C ALA A 144 1.49 -7.97 -13.51
N PRO A 145 0.85 -8.82 -12.68
CA PRO A 145 -0.50 -8.58 -12.17
C PRO A 145 -0.57 -7.41 -11.17
N PRO A 146 -1.74 -6.74 -11.03
CA PRO A 146 -1.91 -5.58 -10.16
C PRO A 146 -1.58 -5.78 -8.68
N ASN A 147 -1.67 -7.01 -8.15
CA ASN A 147 -1.33 -7.31 -6.75
C ASN A 147 0.13 -6.95 -6.42
N TYR A 148 1.04 -7.06 -7.40
CA TYR A 148 2.46 -6.73 -7.18
C TYR A 148 2.68 -5.23 -6.92
N TYR A 149 1.80 -4.36 -7.44
CA TYR A 149 1.98 -2.91 -7.33
C TYR A 149 1.71 -2.41 -5.90
N GLU A 150 0.78 -3.06 -5.19
CA GLU A 150 0.50 -2.75 -3.79
C GLU A 150 1.74 -3.01 -2.92
N TYR A 151 2.44 -4.12 -3.19
CA TYR A 151 3.69 -4.44 -2.50
C TYR A 151 4.77 -3.39 -2.77
N ILE A 152 4.90 -2.89 -4.00
CA ILE A 152 5.86 -1.82 -4.33
C ILE A 152 5.62 -0.58 -3.47
N GLY A 153 4.37 -0.15 -3.27
CA GLY A 153 4.06 1.01 -2.43
C GLY A 153 4.48 0.80 -0.98
N ILE A 154 4.21 -0.40 -0.42
CA ILE A 154 4.64 -0.78 0.94
C ILE A 154 6.17 -0.78 1.05
N GLN A 155 6.86 -1.41 0.10
CA GLN A 155 8.32 -1.49 0.11
C GLN A 155 8.98 -0.14 -0.09
N PHE A 156 8.39 0.75 -0.89
CA PHE A 156 8.84 2.13 -1.01
C PHE A 156 8.80 2.84 0.33
N ILE A 157 7.65 2.85 1.01
CA ILE A 157 7.48 3.48 2.33
C ILE A 157 8.52 2.98 3.33
N GLN A 158 8.70 1.65 3.41
CA GLN A 158 9.67 1.04 4.31
C GLN A 158 11.13 1.37 3.93
N ALA A 159 11.43 1.54 2.64
CA ALA A 159 12.76 1.92 2.16
C ALA A 159 13.09 3.39 2.45
N VAL A 160 12.10 4.29 2.41
CA VAL A 160 12.31 5.74 2.55
C VAL A 160 12.31 6.22 3.99
N GLN A 161 11.58 5.55 4.89
CA GLN A 161 11.54 5.89 6.31
C GLN A 161 12.94 6.06 6.95
N PRO A 162 13.89 5.11 6.83
CA PRO A 162 15.22 5.26 7.41
C PRO A 162 16.09 6.32 6.69
N ILE A 163 15.71 6.74 5.48
CA ILE A 163 16.44 7.77 4.71
C ILE A 163 16.01 9.17 5.17
N LEU A 164 14.71 9.35 5.43
CA LEU A 164 14.13 10.62 5.88
C LEU A 164 14.42 10.90 7.36
N LYS A 165 14.62 9.86 8.19
CA LYS A 165 15.01 10.01 9.61
C LYS A 165 14.07 10.97 10.35
N GLU A 166 14.57 12.15 10.72
CA GLU A 166 13.85 13.20 11.46
C GLU A 166 12.75 13.85 10.61
N ASP A 167 12.89 13.83 9.28
CA ASP A 167 11.87 14.32 8.34
C ASP A 167 10.74 13.30 8.10
N TRP A 168 10.82 12.09 8.69
CA TRP A 168 9.75 11.12 8.63
C TRP A 168 8.69 11.37 9.70
N THR A 169 7.46 11.67 9.27
CA THR A 169 6.30 11.81 10.16
C THR A 169 5.14 10.93 9.71
N LEU A 170 4.13 10.76 10.56
CA LEU A 170 2.90 10.03 10.21
C LEU A 170 2.14 10.71 9.06
N GLU A 171 2.23 12.03 8.94
CA GLU A 171 1.64 12.81 7.88
C GLU A 171 2.36 12.57 6.54
N VAL A 172 3.70 12.51 6.55
CA VAL A 172 4.50 12.15 5.37
C VAL A 172 4.16 10.74 4.92
N GLU A 173 4.11 9.78 5.84
CA GLU A 173 3.71 8.40 5.56
C GLU A 173 2.31 8.34 4.94
N LYS A 174 1.34 9.03 5.55
CA LYS A 174 -0.05 9.08 5.06
C LYS A 174 -0.13 9.71 3.67
N ALA A 175 0.64 10.77 3.39
CA ALA A 175 0.69 11.42 2.09
C ALA A 175 1.21 10.45 1.01
N TRP A 176 2.34 9.78 1.26
CA TRP A 176 2.90 8.78 0.34
C TRP A 176 1.96 7.59 0.14
N LYS A 177 1.35 7.05 1.21
CA LYS A 177 0.33 5.99 1.12
C LYS A 177 -0.83 6.39 0.22
N SER A 178 -1.32 7.63 0.37
CA SER A 178 -2.44 8.15 -0.41
C SER A 178 -2.08 8.27 -1.91
N LEU A 179 -0.86 8.76 -2.21
CA LEU A 179 -0.36 8.80 -3.59
C LEU A 179 -0.23 7.40 -4.19
N PHE A 180 0.39 6.45 -3.51
CA PHE A 180 0.53 5.08 -4.02
C PHE A 180 -0.82 4.40 -4.21
N LYS A 181 -1.76 4.57 -3.28
CA LYS A 181 -3.12 4.04 -3.41
C LYS A 181 -3.78 4.55 -4.69
N TYR A 182 -3.67 5.85 -4.98
CA TYR A 182 -4.18 6.43 -6.22
C TYR A 182 -3.51 5.84 -7.46
N LEU A 183 -2.17 5.83 -7.50
CA LEU A 183 -1.41 5.34 -8.65
C LEU A 183 -1.72 3.86 -8.95
N VAL A 184 -1.80 3.03 -7.91
CA VAL A 184 -2.14 1.61 -8.04
C VAL A 184 -3.56 1.43 -8.58
N ALA A 185 -4.54 2.19 -8.08
CA ALA A 185 -5.91 2.13 -8.58
C ALA A 185 -5.99 2.52 -10.07
N VAL A 186 -5.28 3.56 -10.48
CA VAL A 186 -5.23 4.00 -11.89
C VAL A 186 -4.51 2.96 -12.77
N MET A 187 -3.36 2.43 -12.32
CA MET A 187 -2.63 1.38 -13.02
C MET A 187 -3.47 0.10 -13.16
N ARG A 188 -4.24 -0.26 -12.13
CA ARG A 188 -5.16 -1.40 -12.15
C ARG A 188 -6.23 -1.21 -13.23
N ARG A 189 -6.82 -0.01 -13.33
CA ARG A 189 -7.78 0.32 -14.42
C ARG A 189 -7.12 0.14 -15.79
N GLY A 190 -5.94 0.69 -16.01
CA GLY A 190 -5.21 0.54 -17.27
C GLY A 190 -4.84 -0.90 -17.60
N PHE A 191 -4.46 -1.70 -16.60
CA PHE A 191 -4.14 -3.12 -16.79
C PHE A 191 -5.34 -3.91 -17.32
N TYR A 192 -6.51 -3.76 -16.69
CA TYR A 192 -7.72 -4.49 -17.10
C TYR A 192 -8.32 -3.97 -18.41
N ASP A 193 -8.23 -2.66 -18.68
CA ASP A 193 -8.60 -2.08 -19.97
C ASP A 193 -7.79 -2.71 -21.12
N GLU A 194 -6.46 -2.82 -20.98
CA GLU A 194 -5.61 -3.46 -21.99
C GLU A 194 -5.96 -4.94 -22.17
N GLY A 195 -6.27 -5.66 -21.08
CA GLY A 195 -6.70 -7.05 -21.14
C GLY A 195 -7.99 -7.23 -21.94
N GLN A 196 -9.00 -6.39 -21.68
CA GLN A 196 -10.25 -6.38 -22.43
C GLN A 196 -10.03 -6.06 -23.91
N ARG A 197 -9.19 -5.04 -24.19
CA ARG A 197 -8.86 -4.62 -25.56
C ARG A 197 -8.17 -5.72 -26.36
N LEU A 198 -7.32 -6.52 -25.73
CA LEU A 198 -6.58 -7.62 -26.37
C LEU A 198 -7.34 -8.96 -26.35
N GLY A 199 -8.60 -8.98 -25.90
CA GLY A 199 -9.42 -10.19 -25.84
C GLY A 199 -8.95 -11.21 -24.82
N ALA A 200 -8.13 -10.80 -23.85
CA ALA A 200 -7.73 -11.64 -22.74
C ALA A 200 -8.82 -11.61 -21.67
N SER A 201 -9.41 -12.76 -21.36
CA SER A 201 -10.37 -12.87 -20.26
C SER A 201 -9.65 -12.55 -18.93
N PRO A 202 -10.22 -11.69 -18.06
CA PRO A 202 -9.62 -11.42 -16.76
C PRO A 202 -9.68 -12.70 -15.93
N SER A 203 -8.53 -13.35 -15.72
CA SER A 203 -8.44 -14.46 -14.79
C SER A 203 -8.69 -13.94 -13.38
N LEU A 204 -9.90 -14.16 -12.88
CA LEU A 204 -10.24 -14.08 -11.46
C LEU A 204 -9.32 -15.03 -10.67
N PRO A 205 -8.92 -14.68 -9.43
CA PRO A 205 -8.20 -15.61 -8.57
C PRO A 205 -9.07 -16.86 -8.32
N PRO A 206 -8.46 -18.06 -8.20
CA PRO A 206 -9.20 -19.27 -7.93
C PRO A 206 -9.91 -19.13 -6.58
N GLN A 207 -11.25 -19.15 -6.61
CA GLN A 207 -12.05 -19.37 -5.41
C GLN A 207 -11.69 -20.75 -4.89
N THR A 208 -11.12 -20.82 -3.69
CA THR A 208 -10.87 -22.06 -2.98
C THR A 208 -12.19 -22.82 -2.86
N ALA A 209 -12.26 -23.97 -3.54
CA ALA A 209 -13.39 -24.86 -3.42
C ALA A 209 -13.49 -25.30 -1.96
N VAL A 210 -14.58 -24.89 -1.30
CA VAL A 210 -14.98 -25.44 0.00
C VAL A 210 -15.29 -26.91 -0.23
N VAL A 211 -14.36 -27.78 0.18
CA VAL A 211 -14.60 -29.22 0.30
C VAL A 211 -15.69 -29.40 1.35
N LYS A 212 -16.91 -29.69 0.90
CA LYS A 212 -17.97 -30.17 1.78
C LYS A 212 -17.55 -31.54 2.28
N SER A 213 -17.21 -31.63 3.56
CA SER A 213 -17.07 -32.88 4.29
C SER A 213 -18.44 -33.58 4.33
N THR A 214 -18.51 -34.76 3.74
CA THR A 214 -19.60 -35.72 3.98
C THR A 214 -19.43 -36.35 5.36
N PRO A 215 -20.50 -36.51 6.16
CA PRO A 215 -20.43 -37.26 7.41
C PRO A 215 -20.49 -38.76 7.10
N GLU A 216 -19.50 -39.50 7.58
CA GLU A 216 -19.49 -40.96 7.58
C GLU A 216 -20.57 -41.48 8.55
N LYS A 217 -21.37 -42.44 8.09
CA LYS A 217 -22.44 -43.07 8.86
C LYS A 217 -22.18 -44.57 8.90
N VAL A 218 -22.18 -45.09 10.14
CA VAL A 218 -22.12 -46.50 10.61
C VAL A 218 -20.72 -47.06 10.81
#